data_AF-A0A022XUK1-F1
#
_entry.id   AF-A0A022XUK1-F1
#
_cell.length_a   1.000
_cell.length_b   1.000
_cell.length_c   1.000
_cell.angle_alpha   90.00
_cell.angle_beta   90.00
_cell.angle_gamma   90.00
#
_symmetry.space_group_name_H-M   'P 1'
#
loop_
_entity.id
_entity.type
_entity.pdbx_description
1 polymer ?
#
loop_
_entity_poly.entity_id
_entity_poly.type
_entity_poly.pdbx_seq_one_letter_code
_entity_poly.pdbx_strand_id
1 'polypeptide(L)'
;PIRQPWSEIICLLADTLDIPRASIVPFDVWMRRVHHFTGSTESNNPAKMLLEFFKDHFRRMSCGGLILDINNSRKDSQTLANAQPIDPALVAKYIAQWKDSGFLR
;
A
#
# COMPACT_ATOMS: atom_id res chain seq x y z
N PRO A 1 16.19 -5.15 -4.90
CA PRO A 1 15.16 -4.76 -3.91
C PRO A 1 14.77 -5.96 -3.05
N ILE A 2 14.58 -5.73 -1.76
CA ILE A 2 14.19 -6.76 -0.79
C ILE A 2 12.67 -6.73 -0.65
N ARG A 3 12.04 -7.90 -0.62
CA ARG A 3 10.58 -8.01 -0.46
C ARG A 3 10.20 -7.76 0.99
N GLN A 4 9.07 -7.11 1.19
CA GLN A 4 8.44 -6.93 2.50
C GLN A 4 7.01 -7.46 2.48
N PRO A 5 6.58 -8.15 3.54
CA PRO A 5 5.19 -8.55 3.71
C PRO A 5 4.27 -7.32 3.77
N TRP A 6 3.15 -7.36 3.08
CA TRP A 6 2.13 -6.31 3.16
C TRP A 6 1.58 -6.12 4.57
N SER A 7 1.55 -7.17 5.39
CA SER A 7 1.14 -7.06 6.80
C SER A 7 2.01 -6.09 7.58
N GLU A 8 3.32 -6.07 7.35
CA GLU A 8 4.25 -5.13 8.00
C GLU A 8 4.00 -3.70 7.53
N ILE A 9 3.85 -3.49 6.22
CA ILE A 9 3.57 -2.18 5.64
C ILE A 9 2.21 -1.64 6.11
N ILE A 10 1.18 -2.47 6.19
CA ILE A 10 -0.15 -2.06 6.65
C ILE A 10 -0.13 -1.68 8.14
N CYS A 11 0.60 -2.43 8.99
CA CYS A 11 0.79 -2.04 10.39
C CYS A 11 1.52 -0.71 10.51
N LEU A 12 2.59 -0.52 9.75
CA LEU A 12 3.35 0.73 9.71
C LEU A 12 2.50 1.93 9.26
N LEU A 13 1.68 1.75 8.21
CA LEU A 13 0.75 2.78 7.76
C LEU A 13 -0.29 3.10 8.83
N ALA A 14 -0.85 2.09 9.50
CA ALA A 14 -1.81 2.29 10.58
C ALA A 14 -1.19 3.11 11.73
N ASP A 15 0.01 2.76 12.17
CA ASP A 15 0.72 3.49 13.22
C ASP A 15 1.02 4.94 12.81
N THR A 16 1.46 5.16 11.57
CA THR A 16 1.85 6.50 11.09
C THR A 16 0.65 7.41 10.80
N LEU A 17 -0.53 6.83 10.56
CA LEU A 17 -1.79 7.54 10.35
C LEU A 17 -2.65 7.62 11.62
N ASP A 18 -2.13 7.18 12.77
CA ASP A 18 -2.85 7.12 14.05
C ASP A 18 -4.16 6.30 13.97
N ILE A 19 -4.18 5.27 13.13
CA ILE A 19 -5.31 4.34 12.99
C ILE A 19 -5.11 3.17 13.95
N PRO A 20 -6.09 2.84 14.82
CA PRO A 20 -5.97 1.69 15.71
C PRO A 20 -5.70 0.40 14.93
N ARG A 21 -4.67 -0.36 15.32
CA ARG A 21 -4.37 -1.65 14.66
C ARG A 21 -5.53 -2.63 14.68
N ALA A 22 -6.43 -2.53 15.67
CA ALA A 22 -7.67 -3.30 15.74
C ALA A 22 -8.66 -3.01 14.59
N SER A 23 -8.51 -1.88 13.90
CA SER A 23 -9.29 -1.51 12.72
C SER A 23 -8.77 -2.14 11.42
N ILE A 24 -7.61 -2.82 11.46
CA ILE A 24 -7.10 -3.58 10.32
C ILE A 24 -8.01 -4.79 10.11
N VAL A 25 -8.57 -4.91 8.92
CA VAL A 25 -9.46 -6.02 8.55
C VAL A 25 -8.89 -6.81 7.39
N PRO A 26 -9.27 -8.10 7.23
CA PRO A 26 -8.88 -8.88 6.07
C PRO A 26 -9.31 -8.22 4.76
N PHE A 27 -8.49 -8.37 3.71
CA PHE A 27 -8.70 -7.72 2.42
C PHE A 27 -10.09 -7.98 1.83
N ASP A 28 -10.58 -9.22 1.88
CA ASP A 28 -11.90 -9.58 1.33
C ASP A 28 -13.06 -8.98 2.14
N VAL A 29 -12.86 -8.72 3.43
CA VAL A 29 -13.82 -8.00 4.27
C VAL A 29 -13.84 -6.53 3.89
N TRP A 30 -12.66 -5.92 3.74
CA TRP A 30 -12.54 -4.54 3.28
C TRP A 30 -13.15 -4.34 1.88
N MET A 31 -12.87 -5.24 0.93
CA MET A 31 -13.43 -5.20 -0.43
C MET A 31 -14.96 -5.22 -0.43
N ARG A 32 -15.57 -6.08 0.38
CA ARG A 32 -17.03 -6.10 0.54
C ARG A 32 -17.55 -4.77 1.08
N ARG A 33 -16.89 -4.17 2.08
CA ARG A 33 -17.29 -2.87 2.64
C ARG A 33 -17.22 -1.75 1.59
N VAL A 34 -16.15 -1.71 0.80
CA VAL A 34 -15.98 -0.72 -0.29
C VAL A 34 -17.04 -0.93 -1.37
N HIS A 35 -17.31 -2.17 -1.78
CA HIS A 35 -18.31 -2.47 -2.79
C HIS A 35 -19.72 -2.01 -2.39
N HIS A 36 -20.12 -2.28 -1.13
CA HIS A 36 -21.45 -1.93 -0.60
C HIS A 36 -21.55 -0.50 -0.06
N PHE A 37 -20.47 0.29 -0.12
CA PHE A 37 -20.50 1.67 0.33
C PHE A 37 -21.45 2.50 -0.55
N THR A 38 -22.46 3.14 0.05
CA THR A 38 -23.50 3.90 -0.65
C THR A 38 -23.28 5.41 -0.64
N GLY A 39 -22.28 5.90 0.12
CA GLY A 39 -21.93 7.33 0.13
C GLY A 39 -21.24 7.79 -1.14
N SER A 40 -20.90 9.07 -1.20
CA SER A 40 -20.20 9.64 -2.36
C SER A 40 -18.83 9.01 -2.52
N THR A 41 -18.58 8.46 -3.70
CA THR A 41 -17.28 7.90 -4.05
C THR A 41 -16.20 8.97 -4.08
N GLU A 42 -16.50 10.19 -4.56
CA GLU A 42 -15.50 11.26 -4.70
C GLU A 42 -15.13 11.91 -3.37
N SER A 43 -16.09 12.04 -2.45
CA SER A 43 -15.89 12.81 -1.21
C SER A 43 -15.85 11.97 0.06
N ASN A 44 -16.34 10.74 0.06
CA ASN A 44 -16.36 9.90 1.27
C ASN A 44 -15.48 8.65 1.17
N ASN A 45 -15.46 7.96 0.04
CA ASN A 45 -14.60 6.77 -0.14
C ASN A 45 -14.11 6.61 -1.58
N PRO A 46 -12.98 7.26 -1.94
CA PRO A 46 -12.41 7.18 -3.28
C PRO A 46 -11.93 5.77 -3.67
N ALA A 47 -11.75 4.85 -2.71
CA ALA A 47 -11.34 3.48 -3.01
C ALA A 47 -12.36 2.74 -3.90
N LYS A 48 -13.63 3.15 -3.90
CA LYS A 48 -14.66 2.56 -4.76
C LYS A 48 -14.42 2.83 -6.25
N MET A 49 -13.70 3.90 -6.62
CA MET A 49 -13.28 4.15 -8.02
C MET A 49 -12.30 3.09 -8.54
N LEU A 50 -11.56 2.45 -7.65
CA LEU A 50 -10.52 1.47 -7.99
C LEU A 50 -10.97 0.03 -7.72
N LEU A 51 -12.29 -0.20 -7.56
CA LEU A 51 -12.81 -1.49 -7.11
C LEU A 51 -12.43 -2.64 -8.06
N GLU A 52 -12.52 -2.43 -9.38
CA GLU A 52 -12.12 -3.44 -10.37
C GLU A 52 -10.63 -3.78 -10.28
N PHE A 53 -9.78 -2.76 -10.13
CA PHE A 53 -8.35 -2.97 -9.91
C PHE A 53 -8.07 -3.79 -8.64
N PHE A 54 -8.73 -3.46 -7.52
CA PHE A 54 -8.56 -4.23 -6.28
C PHE A 54 -9.03 -5.68 -6.40
N LYS A 55 -10.13 -5.90 -7.13
CA LYS A 55 -10.72 -7.22 -7.34
C LYS A 55 -9.82 -8.10 -8.22
N ASP A 56 -9.36 -7.57 -9.36
CA ASP A 56 -8.79 -8.40 -10.43
C ASP A 56 -7.26 -8.34 -10.50
N HIS A 57 -6.63 -7.33 -9.90
CA HIS A 57 -5.21 -7.03 -10.13
C HIS A 57 -4.38 -6.90 -8.85
N PHE A 58 -4.89 -6.23 -7.81
CA PHE A 58 -4.10 -5.85 -6.65
C PHE A 58 -3.40 -7.04 -5.95
N ARG A 59 -4.12 -8.12 -5.63
CA ARG A 59 -3.50 -9.28 -4.96
C ARG A 59 -2.39 -9.92 -5.80
N ARG A 60 -2.61 -10.04 -7.12
CA ARG A 60 -1.63 -10.66 -8.02
C ARG A 60 -0.42 -9.76 -8.22
N MET A 61 -0.63 -8.48 -8.51
CA MET A 61 0.44 -7.57 -8.91
C MET A 61 1.17 -6.96 -7.71
N SER A 62 0.44 -6.60 -6.66
CA SER A 62 0.98 -5.86 -5.53
C SER A 62 1.37 -6.79 -4.38
N CYS A 63 0.62 -7.86 -4.12
CA CYS A 63 0.84 -8.74 -2.96
C CYS A 63 1.71 -9.98 -3.23
N GLY A 64 2.56 -9.94 -4.25
CA GLY A 64 3.56 -11.00 -4.51
C GLY A 64 3.06 -12.19 -5.34
N GLY A 65 1.91 -12.08 -6.00
CA GLY A 65 1.46 -13.07 -6.99
C GLY A 65 2.21 -13.01 -8.33
N LEU A 66 3.04 -11.99 -8.53
CA LEU A 66 3.99 -11.86 -9.62
C LEU A 66 5.34 -11.42 -9.05
N ILE A 67 6.36 -12.25 -9.20
CA ILE A 67 7.72 -11.97 -8.74
C ILE A 67 8.61 -11.88 -9.96
N LEU A 68 9.21 -10.70 -10.16
CA LEU A 68 10.22 -10.49 -11.19
C LEU A 68 11.60 -10.88 -10.66
N ASP A 69 12.34 -11.68 -11.42
CA ASP A 69 13.76 -11.91 -11.15
C ASP A 69 14.56 -10.65 -11.50
N ILE A 70 15.43 -10.26 -10.57
CA ILE A 70 16.29 -9.07 -10.64
C ILE A 70 17.77 -9.44 -10.63
N ASN A 71 18.13 -10.73 -10.73
CA ASN A 71 19.51 -11.20 -10.67
C ASN A 71 20.42 -10.54 -11.70
N ASN A 72 19.94 -10.37 -12.94
CA ASN A 72 20.73 -9.71 -13.98
C ASN A 72 20.81 -8.20 -13.73
N SER A 73 19.69 -7.54 -13.48
CA SER A 73 19.66 -6.09 -13.23
C SER A 73 20.49 -5.65 -12.02
N ARG A 74 20.66 -6.51 -11.01
CA ARG A 74 21.52 -6.24 -9.85
C ARG A 74 23.01 -6.23 -10.19
N LYS A 75 23.46 -6.95 -11.22
CA LYS A 75 24.87 -6.95 -11.65
C LYS A 75 25.26 -5.60 -12.24
N ASP A 76 24.32 -4.98 -12.95
CA ASP A 76 24.58 -3.76 -13.72
C ASP A 76 24.14 -2.48 -12.99
N SER A 77 23.38 -2.59 -11.89
CA SER A 77 22.88 -1.44 -11.11
C SER A 77 23.21 -1.57 -9.64
N GLN A 78 24.21 -0.81 -9.19
CA GLN A 78 24.61 -0.75 -7.78
C GLN A 78 23.47 -0.22 -6.89
N THR A 79 22.68 0.74 -7.38
CA THR A 79 21.49 1.25 -6.67
C THR A 79 20.47 0.14 -6.43
N LEU A 80 20.17 -0.67 -7.45
CA LEU A 80 19.21 -1.77 -7.33
C LEU A 80 19.75 -2.93 -6.47
N ALA A 81 21.06 -3.20 -6.56
CA ALA A 81 21.77 -4.16 -5.73
C ALA A 81 21.67 -3.79 -4.25
N ASN A 82 21.86 -2.51 -3.94
CA ASN A 82 21.85 -1.99 -2.57
C ASN A 82 20.45 -1.62 -2.05
N ALA A 83 19.41 -1.71 -2.87
CA ALA A 83 18.04 -1.38 -2.49
C ALA A 83 17.57 -2.22 -1.28
N GLN A 84 17.36 -1.52 -0.17
CA GLN A 84 16.92 -2.07 1.10
C GLN A 84 15.39 -2.19 1.17
N PRO A 85 14.86 -2.89 2.20
CA PRO A 85 13.44 -2.83 2.51
C PRO A 85 13.01 -1.37 2.76
N ILE A 86 11.73 -1.07 2.56
CA ILE A 86 11.16 0.25 2.85
C ILE A 86 11.32 0.52 4.35
N ASP A 87 11.97 1.63 4.66
CA ASP A 87 12.21 2.12 6.01
C ASP A 87 10.95 2.84 6.56
N PRO A 88 10.51 2.57 7.81
CA PRO A 88 9.53 3.38 8.51
C PRO A 88 9.70 4.89 8.38
N ALA A 89 10.94 5.40 8.45
CA ALA A 89 11.23 6.82 8.32
C ALA A 89 10.90 7.34 6.91
N LEU A 90 11.02 6.50 5.88
CA LEU A 90 10.62 6.86 4.52
C LEU A 90 9.10 6.98 4.42
N VAL A 91 8.35 6.01 4.97
CA VAL A 91 6.87 6.04 4.98
C VAL A 91 6.37 7.29 5.71
N ALA A 92 6.97 7.63 6.85
CA ALA A 92 6.64 8.85 7.58
C ALA A 92 6.84 10.13 6.74
N LYS A 93 7.91 10.20 5.93
CA LYS A 93 8.15 11.34 5.02
C LYS A 93 7.06 11.47 3.95
N TYR A 94 6.62 10.36 3.35
CA TYR A 94 5.53 10.39 2.37
C TYR A 94 4.23 10.87 3.01
N ILE A 95 3.89 10.35 4.19
CA ILE A 95 2.67 10.75 4.90
C ILE A 95 2.73 12.22 5.32
N ALA A 96 3.86 12.69 5.85
CA ALA A 96 4.07 14.10 6.19
C ALA A 96 3.86 14.99 4.96
N GLN A 97 4.49 14.66 3.83
CA GLN A 97 4.33 15.43 2.59
C GLN A 97 2.88 15.45 2.08
N TRP A 98 2.14 14.35 2.23
CA TRP A 98 0.72 14.29 1.86
C TRP A 98 -0.19 15.09 2.79
N LYS A 99 0.15 15.17 4.09
CA LYS A 99 -0.52 16.06 5.04
C LYS A 99 -0.24 17.52 4.71
N ASP A 100 1.03 17.86 4.48
CA ASP A 100 1.47 19.22 4.15
C ASP A 100 0.87 19.73 2.82
N SER A 101 0.68 18.85 1.83
CA SER A 101 0.05 19.21 0.57
C SER A 101 -1.48 19.31 0.64
N GLY A 102 -2.09 18.95 1.77
CA GLY A 102 -3.54 18.90 1.96
C GLY A 102 -4.23 17.72 1.25
N PHE A 103 -3.47 16.73 0.77
CA PHE A 103 -4.02 15.52 0.18
C PHE A 103 -4.60 14.58 1.25
N LEU A 104 -3.84 14.37 2.33
CA LEU A 104 -4.32 13.69 3.54
C LEU A 104 -4.71 14.74 4.57
N ARG A 105 -5.86 14.52 5.22
CA ARG A 105 -6.36 15.34 6.32
C ARG A 105 -6.12 14.64 7.65
#